data_AF-A0A521BMG7-F1
#
_entry.id   AF-A0A521BMG7-F1
#
_cell.length_a   1.000
_cell.length_b   1.000
_cell.length_c   1.000
_cell.angle_alpha   90.00
_cell.angle_beta   90.00
_cell.angle_gamma   90.00
#
_symmetry.space_group_name_H-M   'P 1'
#
loop_
_entity.id
_entity.type
_entity.pdbx_description
1 polymer ?
#
loop_
_entity_poly.entity_id
_entity_poly.type
_entity_poly.pdbx_seq_one_letter_code
_entity_poly.pdbx_strand_id
1 'polypeptide(L)'
;MQLQKFKITSKKLDGSLCLVYEDGHLKSILNEFKQPINTKGWELIKPMIPFKSIYLDGMKFVSVNLKLELISDTTPKPNDRIAAFCKRYEELYGVKYKVCGSDAGKMKALSVPNEIDFKDLVEVYLLCTEWWCKTKSIANLVKHINEIVLLLVKGNATENGPKMNFPDGYSKAFEKECTSPVELQAYWQHLHKMGWERKQVGMITCWVKN
;
A
#
# COMPACT_ATOMS: atom_id res chain seq x y z
N MET A 1 1.18 24.66 17.52
CA MET A 1 1.36 24.81 16.06
C MET A 1 1.56 23.42 15.48
N GLN A 2 0.54 22.87 14.83
CA GLN A 2 0.63 21.57 14.17
C GLN A 2 1.04 21.78 12.71
N LEU A 3 2.25 21.35 12.38
CA LEU A 3 2.76 21.39 11.00
C LEU A 3 2.61 20.00 10.39
N GLN A 4 1.90 19.90 9.27
CA GLN A 4 1.78 18.67 8.49
C GLN A 4 2.40 18.91 7.11
N LYS A 5 3.32 18.04 6.71
CA LYS A 5 3.93 18.09 5.38
C LYS A 5 3.48 16.86 4.61
N PHE A 6 3.10 17.01 3.35
CA PHE A 6 2.77 15.90 2.45
C PHE A 6 3.67 15.96 1.22
N LYS A 7 4.18 14.81 0.79
CA LYS A 7 4.93 14.61 -0.44
C LYS A 7 4.02 14.01 -1.49
N ILE A 8 4.01 14.61 -2.68
CA ILE A 8 3.41 14.01 -3.87
C ILE A 8 4.55 13.64 -4.81
N THR A 9 4.61 12.36 -5.18
CA THR A 9 5.61 11.83 -6.11
C THR A 9 4.95 11.19 -7.33
N SER A 10 5.66 11.13 -8.45
CA SER A 10 5.21 10.44 -9.67
C SER A 10 6.25 9.43 -10.09
N LYS A 11 5.83 8.31 -10.69
CA LYS A 11 6.76 7.37 -11.34
C LYS A 11 7.38 7.94 -12.62
N LYS A 12 6.74 8.95 -13.24
CA LYS A 12 7.15 9.52 -14.53
C LYS A 12 7.97 10.81 -14.40
N LEU A 13 7.93 11.44 -13.23
CA LEU A 13 8.60 12.72 -12.98
C LEU A 13 9.62 12.56 -11.86
N ASP A 14 10.85 12.97 -12.12
CA ASP A 14 11.92 13.00 -11.13
C ASP A 14 11.72 14.17 -10.14
N GLY A 15 11.37 13.86 -8.90
CA GLY A 15 11.26 14.81 -7.79
C GLY A 15 9.92 14.74 -7.05
N SER A 16 9.52 15.83 -6.41
CA SER A 16 8.31 15.88 -5.60
C SER A 16 7.62 17.23 -5.57
N LEU A 17 6.32 17.22 -5.28
CA LEU A 17 5.57 18.39 -4.83
C LEU A 17 5.31 18.23 -3.33
N CYS A 18 5.76 19.19 -2.53
CA CYS A 18 5.58 19.18 -1.08
C CYS A 18 4.48 20.16 -0.69
N LEU A 19 3.43 19.68 -0.02
CA LEU A 19 2.36 20.49 0.54
C LEU A 19 2.62 20.71 2.02
N VAL A 20 2.57 21.95 2.49
CA VAL A 20 2.73 22.29 3.90
C VAL A 20 1.42 22.86 4.43
N TYR A 21 0.86 22.17 5.42
CA TYR A 21 -0.31 22.61 6.16
C TYR A 21 0.12 23.06 7.56
N GLU A 22 -0.41 24.20 7.99
CA GLU A 22 -0.25 24.74 9.33
C GLU A 22 -1.64 24.85 9.97
N ASP A 23 -1.80 24.22 11.12
CA ASP A 23 -3.08 24.15 11.85
C ASP A 23 -4.25 23.73 10.94
N GLY A 24 -3.98 22.73 10.08
CA GLY A 24 -4.92 22.14 9.14
C GLY A 24 -5.17 22.94 7.84
N HIS A 25 -4.51 24.08 7.64
CA HIS A 25 -4.70 24.95 6.48
C HIS A 25 -3.47 25.00 5.58
N LEU A 26 -3.67 24.99 4.27
CA LEU A 26 -2.59 25.00 3.28
C LEU A 26 -1.83 26.32 3.37
N LYS A 27 -0.57 26.25 3.77
CA LYS A 27 0.33 27.39 3.94
C LYS A 27 1.23 27.59 2.73
N SER A 28 1.80 26.51 2.21
CA SER A 28 2.69 26.58 1.06
C SER A 28 2.70 25.30 0.23
N ILE A 29 3.08 25.47 -1.03
CA ILE A 29 3.33 24.40 -1.98
C ILE A 29 4.76 24.61 -2.48
N LEU A 30 5.61 23.60 -2.30
CA LEU A 30 6.99 23.61 -2.75
C LEU A 30 7.15 22.61 -3.91
N ASN A 31 7.56 23.11 -5.07
CA ASN A 31 7.85 22.28 -6.24
C ASN A 31 9.34 21.92 -6.27
N GLU A 32 9.64 20.66 -6.03
CA GLU A 32 10.99 20.09 -6.03
C GLU A 32 11.20 19.11 -7.20
N PHE A 33 10.38 19.19 -8.26
CA PHE A 33 10.64 18.44 -9.47
C PHE A 33 11.88 18.99 -10.19
N LYS A 34 12.75 18.08 -10.68
CA LYS A 34 13.94 18.46 -11.47
C LYS A 34 13.57 19.25 -12.71
N GLN A 35 12.42 18.90 -13.31
CA GLN A 35 11.81 19.68 -14.38
C GLN A 35 10.53 20.32 -13.83
N PRO A 36 10.29 21.61 -14.10
CA PRO A 36 9.06 22.25 -13.67
C PRO A 36 7.85 21.52 -14.26
N ILE A 37 6.81 21.31 -13.44
CA ILE A 37 5.54 20.73 -13.87
C ILE A 37 5.00 21.61 -15.00
N ASN A 38 4.71 21.01 -16.15
CA ASN A 38 4.11 21.74 -17.25
C ASN A 38 2.68 22.21 -16.89
N THR A 39 2.18 23.22 -17.59
CA THR A 39 0.86 23.83 -17.30
C THR A 39 -0.26 22.78 -17.27
N LYS A 40 -0.25 21.81 -18.18
CA LYS A 40 -1.25 20.72 -18.22
C LYS A 40 -1.22 19.84 -16.98
N GLY A 41 -0.03 19.47 -16.49
CA GLY A 41 0.14 18.70 -15.27
C GLY A 41 -0.30 19.48 -14.03
N TRP A 42 -0.05 20.79 -14.01
CA TRP A 42 -0.50 21.64 -12.91
C TRP A 42 -2.01 21.77 -12.85
N GLU A 43 -2.69 21.98 -13.98
CA GLU A 43 -4.15 22.04 -14.05
C GLU A 43 -4.83 20.72 -13.64
N LEU A 44 -4.15 19.58 -13.79
CA LEU A 44 -4.64 18.29 -13.28
C LEU A 44 -4.49 18.16 -11.76
N ILE A 45 -3.40 18.66 -11.19
CA ILE A 45 -3.06 18.48 -9.76
C ILE A 45 -3.75 19.51 -8.88
N LYS A 46 -3.79 20.77 -9.32
CA LYS A 46 -4.36 21.91 -8.58
C LYS A 46 -5.75 21.64 -7.97
N PRO A 47 -6.75 21.09 -8.68
CA PRO A 47 -8.06 20.82 -8.10
C PRO A 47 -8.05 19.70 -7.04
N MET A 48 -6.99 18.90 -6.98
CA MET A 48 -6.84 17.82 -5.99
C MET A 48 -6.23 18.30 -4.67
N ILE A 49 -5.73 19.55 -4.61
CA ILE A 49 -5.10 20.13 -3.42
C ILE A 49 -6.13 21.04 -2.71
N PRO A 50 -6.88 20.50 -1.72
CA PRO A 50 -7.79 21.30 -0.91
C PRO A 50 -7.04 22.28 0.00
N PHE A 51 -7.71 23.38 0.34
CA PHE A 51 -7.18 24.34 1.31
C PHE A 51 -7.09 23.77 2.73
N LYS A 52 -7.92 22.79 3.10
CA LYS A 52 -7.85 22.10 4.40
C LYS A 52 -7.32 20.67 4.26
N SER A 53 -6.41 20.26 5.14
CA SER A 53 -5.77 18.93 5.08
C SER A 53 -6.75 17.79 5.33
N ILE A 54 -7.84 18.01 6.07
CA ILE A 54 -8.87 16.99 6.32
C ILE A 54 -9.60 16.51 5.06
N TYR A 55 -9.56 17.29 3.99
CA TYR A 55 -10.20 16.94 2.71
C TYR A 55 -9.21 16.34 1.70
N LEU A 56 -7.96 16.15 2.12
CA LEU A 56 -6.90 15.63 1.29
C LEU A 56 -7.15 14.14 1.05
N ASP A 57 -7.48 13.79 -0.19
CA ASP A 57 -7.87 12.43 -0.55
C ASP A 57 -6.78 11.77 -1.40
N GLY A 58 -6.07 10.81 -0.80
CA GLY A 58 -5.02 10.06 -1.47
C GLY A 58 -5.50 9.29 -2.71
N MET A 59 -6.77 8.87 -2.76
CA MET A 59 -7.31 8.11 -3.89
C MET A 59 -7.36 8.95 -5.18
N LYS A 60 -7.62 10.26 -5.05
CA LYS A 60 -7.61 11.18 -6.20
C LYS A 60 -6.22 11.24 -6.85
N PHE A 61 -5.16 11.25 -6.05
CA PHE A 61 -3.79 11.26 -6.56
C PHE A 61 -3.43 9.92 -7.23
N VAL A 62 -3.84 8.79 -6.66
CA VAL A 62 -3.59 7.46 -7.23
C VAL A 62 -4.23 7.33 -8.62
N SER A 63 -5.43 7.87 -8.82
CA SER A 63 -6.13 7.85 -10.12
C SER A 63 -5.36 8.51 -11.27
N VAL A 64 -4.44 9.42 -10.96
CA VAL A 64 -3.57 10.11 -11.93
C VAL A 64 -2.11 9.66 -11.87
N ASN A 65 -1.84 8.47 -11.32
CA ASN A 65 -0.50 7.90 -11.13
C ASN A 65 0.43 8.76 -10.26
N LEU A 66 -0.13 9.47 -9.29
CA LEU A 66 0.61 10.20 -8.26
C LEU A 66 0.47 9.47 -6.92
N LYS A 67 1.54 9.51 -6.13
CA LYS A 67 1.57 8.94 -4.79
C LYS A 67 1.68 10.07 -3.78
N LEU A 68 0.68 10.16 -2.90
CA LEU A 68 0.66 11.07 -1.77
C LEU A 68 1.20 10.35 -0.52
N GLU A 69 2.15 10.96 0.17
CA GLU A 69 2.76 10.47 1.40
C GLU A 69 2.77 11.58 2.43
N LEU A 70 2.45 11.31 3.70
CA LEU A 70 2.69 12.28 4.76
C LEU A 70 4.18 12.26 5.12
N ILE A 71 4.85 13.40 5.01
CA ILE A 71 6.20 13.62 5.53
C ILE A 71 6.06 13.99 7.00
N SER A 72 6.01 13.00 7.88
CA SER A 72 6.25 13.24 9.30
C SER A 72 7.77 13.32 9.52
N ASP A 73 8.28 14.49 9.92
CA ASP A 73 9.68 14.65 10.37
C ASP A 73 9.99 13.77 11.61
N THR A 74 8.95 13.21 12.24
CA THR A 74 9.03 12.20 13.30
C THR A 74 8.22 10.98 12.90
N THR A 75 8.83 10.04 12.17
CA THR A 75 8.29 8.67 12.17
C THR A 75 8.29 8.23 13.63
N PRO A 76 7.13 7.90 14.24
CA PRO A 76 7.07 7.64 15.66
C PRO A 76 8.01 6.48 15.98
N LYS A 77 8.91 6.66 16.95
CA LYS A 77 9.84 5.58 17.28
C LYS A 77 9.01 4.38 17.74
N PRO A 78 9.48 3.15 17.51
CA PRO A 78 8.77 1.95 17.96
C PRO A 78 8.38 2.02 19.45
N ASN A 79 9.24 2.63 20.27
CA ASN A 79 9.00 2.82 21.69
C ASN A 79 7.83 3.77 21.98
N ASP A 80 7.65 4.83 21.20
CA ASP A 80 6.55 5.78 21.37
C ASP A 80 5.21 5.11 21.02
N ARG A 81 5.20 4.29 19.97
CA ARG A 81 4.04 3.46 19.59
C ARG A 81 3.71 2.41 20.64
N ILE A 82 4.73 1.76 21.21
CA ILE A 82 4.54 0.81 22.32
C ILE A 82 3.95 1.54 23.54
N ALA A 83 4.48 2.72 23.89
CA ALA A 83 3.98 3.50 25.01
C ALA A 83 2.51 3.89 24.81
N ALA A 84 2.13 4.32 23.59
CA ALA A 84 0.74 4.62 23.25
C ALA A 84 -0.17 3.38 23.38
N PHE A 85 0.28 2.21 22.90
CA PHE A 85 -0.45 0.95 23.07
C PHE A 85 -0.64 0.59 24.54
N CYS A 86 0.44 0.61 25.33
CA CYS A 86 0.40 0.26 26.76
C CYS A 86 -0.51 1.18 27.54
N LYS A 87 -0.43 2.50 27.28
CA LYS A 87 -1.29 3.50 27.91
C LYS A 87 -2.76 3.21 27.62
N ARG A 88 -3.12 3.02 26.35
CA ARG A 88 -4.51 2.76 25.96
C ARG A 88 -5.03 1.43 26.49
N TYR A 89 -4.17 0.42 26.54
CA TYR A 89 -4.48 -0.88 27.12
C TYR A 89 -4.79 -0.77 28.62
N GLU A 90 -3.96 -0.05 29.38
CA GLU A 90 -4.18 0.19 30.81
C GLU A 90 -5.47 0.97 31.08
N GLU A 91 -5.78 1.97 30.25
CA GLU A 91 -7.04 2.74 30.33
C GLU A 91 -8.28 1.85 30.12
N LEU A 92 -8.24 0.91 29.17
CA LEU A 92 -9.39 0.08 28.81
C LEU A 92 -9.56 -1.15 29.71
N TYR A 93 -8.46 -1.77 30.12
CA TYR A 93 -8.49 -3.04 30.86
C TYR A 93 -8.15 -2.89 32.35
N GLY A 94 -7.73 -1.71 32.81
CA GLY A 94 -7.34 -1.45 34.20
C GLY A 94 -6.07 -2.18 34.64
N VAL A 95 -5.35 -2.82 33.71
CA VAL A 95 -4.12 -3.58 33.97
C VAL A 95 -3.02 -3.20 32.98
N LYS A 96 -1.77 -3.19 33.45
CA LYS A 96 -0.61 -2.85 32.62
C LYS A 96 -0.30 -3.96 31.62
N TYR A 97 -0.10 -3.59 30.36
CA TYR A 97 0.41 -4.52 29.35
C TYR A 97 1.88 -4.87 29.62
N LYS A 98 2.21 -6.16 29.60
CA LYS A 98 3.58 -6.65 29.77
C LYS A 98 4.32 -6.63 28.43
N VAL A 99 5.12 -5.59 28.22
CA VAL A 99 5.97 -5.46 27.04
C VAL A 99 7.02 -6.57 27.00
N CYS A 100 7.18 -7.20 25.84
CA CYS A 100 8.24 -8.17 25.57
C CYS A 100 9.36 -7.53 24.74
N GLY A 101 10.61 -8.00 24.89
CA GLY A 101 11.75 -7.46 24.11
C GLY A 101 11.57 -7.54 22.59
N SER A 102 10.75 -8.49 22.10
CA SER A 102 10.40 -8.62 20.68
C SER A 102 9.44 -7.55 20.15
N ASP A 103 8.74 -6.82 21.02
CA ASP A 103 7.64 -5.94 20.62
C ASP A 103 8.15 -4.73 19.84
N ALA A 104 9.35 -4.22 20.14
CA ALA A 104 9.99 -3.17 19.37
C ALA A 104 10.26 -3.59 17.92
N GLY A 105 10.72 -4.83 17.71
CA GLY A 105 10.92 -5.38 16.37
C GLY A 105 9.60 -5.53 15.59
N LYS A 106 8.55 -6.00 16.25
CA LYS A 106 7.22 -6.15 15.64
C LYS A 106 6.60 -4.80 15.30
N MET A 107 6.73 -3.80 16.18
CA MET A 107 6.17 -2.47 15.96
C MET A 107 6.86 -1.74 14.80
N LYS A 108 8.15 -2.02 14.54
CA LYS A 108 8.85 -1.56 13.32
C LYS A 108 8.25 -2.16 12.04
N ALA A 109 7.75 -3.39 12.11
CA ALA A 109 7.15 -4.09 10.97
C ALA A 109 5.68 -3.69 10.72
N LEU A 110 5.11 -2.79 11.52
CA LEU A 110 3.73 -2.35 11.35
C LEU A 110 3.62 -1.39 10.16
N SER A 111 2.78 -1.75 9.19
CA SER A 111 2.60 -1.02 7.92
C SER A 111 1.66 0.20 8.04
N VAL A 112 1.68 0.90 9.18
CA VAL A 112 0.89 2.11 9.43
C VAL A 112 1.84 3.31 9.44
N PRO A 113 1.72 4.26 8.49
CA PRO A 113 2.69 5.33 8.32
C PRO A 113 2.58 6.42 9.40
N ASN A 114 1.37 6.78 9.85
CA ASN A 114 1.15 7.98 10.68
C ASN A 114 0.81 7.66 12.15
N GLU A 115 1.09 8.59 13.06
CA GLU A 115 0.80 8.43 14.50
C GLU A 115 -0.69 8.58 14.85
N ILE A 116 -1.37 9.51 14.19
CA ILE A 116 -2.81 9.74 14.37
C ILE A 116 -3.55 8.45 13.98
N ASP A 117 -3.28 7.95 12.78
CA ASP A 117 -3.79 6.66 12.27
C ASP A 117 -3.47 5.50 13.21
N PHE A 118 -2.29 5.51 13.87
CA PHE A 118 -1.92 4.46 14.82
C PHE A 118 -2.75 4.49 16.11
N LYS A 119 -3.03 5.66 16.69
CA LYS A 119 -3.82 5.78 17.92
C LYS A 119 -5.26 5.30 17.71
N ASP A 120 -5.88 5.76 16.63
CA ASP A 120 -7.25 5.38 16.27
C ASP A 120 -7.33 3.86 15.98
N LEU A 121 -6.34 3.33 15.28
CA LEU A 121 -6.22 1.91 15.01
C LEU A 121 -6.02 1.06 16.27
N VAL A 122 -5.22 1.52 17.22
CA VAL A 122 -5.05 0.86 18.52
C VAL A 122 -6.37 0.86 19.29
N GLU A 123 -7.10 1.98 19.29
CA GLU A 123 -8.40 2.07 19.93
C GLU A 123 -9.40 1.07 19.33
N VAL A 124 -9.57 1.08 18.01
CA VAL A 124 -10.45 0.13 17.30
C VAL A 124 -10.02 -1.31 17.56
N TYR A 125 -8.72 -1.61 17.52
CA TYR A 125 -8.20 -2.94 17.78
C TYR A 125 -8.49 -3.41 19.21
N LEU A 126 -8.32 -2.56 20.22
CA LEU A 126 -8.57 -2.92 21.61
C LEU A 126 -10.08 -3.10 21.88
N LEU A 127 -10.94 -2.30 21.24
CA LEU A 127 -12.40 -2.44 21.36
C LEU A 127 -12.98 -3.60 20.54
N CYS A 128 -12.29 -4.05 19.49
CA CYS A 128 -12.73 -5.15 18.62
C CYS A 128 -13.01 -6.43 19.44
N THR A 129 -14.18 -7.05 19.24
CA THR A 129 -14.58 -8.29 19.94
C THR A 129 -14.51 -9.53 19.06
N GLU A 130 -14.12 -9.38 17.81
CA GLU A 130 -14.02 -10.46 16.83
C GLU A 130 -13.01 -11.56 17.24
N TRP A 131 -13.27 -12.78 16.76
CA TRP A 131 -12.51 -13.98 17.13
C TRP A 131 -11.00 -13.85 16.85
N TRP A 132 -10.61 -13.17 15.77
CA TRP A 132 -9.21 -12.97 15.37
C TRP A 132 -8.51 -11.91 16.24
N CYS A 133 -9.24 -10.94 16.78
CA CYS A 133 -8.72 -9.89 17.64
C CYS A 133 -8.89 -10.20 19.14
N LYS A 134 -9.39 -11.39 19.51
CA LYS A 134 -9.74 -11.74 20.90
C LYS A 134 -8.57 -11.62 21.87
N THR A 135 -7.37 -12.05 21.47
CA THR A 135 -6.16 -11.86 22.28
C THR A 135 -5.52 -10.52 21.95
N LYS A 136 -5.51 -9.61 22.92
CA LYS A 136 -4.91 -8.27 22.79
C LYS A 136 -3.42 -8.32 23.06
N SER A 137 -2.62 -8.19 22.00
CA SER A 137 -1.17 -8.06 22.12
C SER A 137 -0.59 -7.29 20.95
N ILE A 138 0.59 -6.70 21.14
CA ILE A 138 1.30 -5.99 20.08
C ILE A 138 1.60 -6.93 18.90
N ALA A 139 1.98 -8.18 19.18
CA ALA A 139 2.22 -9.17 18.14
C ALA A 139 0.97 -9.45 17.30
N ASN A 140 -0.18 -9.60 17.96
CA ASN A 140 -1.43 -9.91 17.30
C ASN A 140 -2.00 -8.70 16.53
N LEU A 141 -1.84 -7.50 17.09
CA LEU A 141 -2.12 -6.23 16.40
C LEU A 141 -1.33 -6.16 15.09
N VAL A 142 0.00 -6.28 15.15
CA VAL A 142 0.88 -6.15 13.99
C VAL A 142 0.53 -7.17 12.92
N LYS A 143 0.30 -8.43 13.32
CA LYS A 143 -0.08 -9.51 12.40
C LYS A 143 -1.35 -9.15 11.63
N HIS A 144 -2.45 -8.89 12.34
CA HIS A 144 -3.75 -8.72 11.70
C HIS A 144 -3.88 -7.40 10.94
N ILE A 145 -3.28 -6.32 11.43
CA ILE A 145 -3.27 -5.06 10.69
C ILE A 145 -2.47 -5.21 9.39
N ASN A 146 -1.30 -5.86 9.43
CA ASN A 146 -0.56 -6.12 8.21
C ASN A 146 -1.30 -7.06 7.25
N GLU A 147 -2.02 -8.07 7.77
CA GLU A 147 -2.91 -8.92 6.96
C GLU A 147 -4.02 -8.11 6.29
N ILE A 148 -4.69 -7.19 7.02
CA ILE A 148 -5.72 -6.31 6.47
C ILE A 148 -5.13 -5.37 5.42
N VAL A 149 -4.00 -4.72 5.70
CA VAL A 149 -3.31 -3.86 4.73
C VAL A 149 -2.92 -4.67 3.49
N LEU A 150 -2.39 -5.88 3.66
CA LEU A 150 -2.08 -6.77 2.56
C LEU A 150 -3.33 -7.17 1.78
N LEU A 151 -4.46 -7.43 2.43
CA LEU A 151 -5.73 -7.75 1.78
C LEU A 151 -6.33 -6.55 1.05
N LEU A 152 -6.18 -5.33 1.57
CA LEU A 152 -6.60 -4.11 0.88
C LEU A 152 -5.70 -3.84 -0.34
N VAL A 153 -4.39 -4.01 -0.21
CA VAL A 153 -3.43 -3.89 -1.32
C VAL A 153 -3.67 -4.99 -2.37
N LYS A 154 -3.89 -6.24 -1.94
CA LYS A 154 -4.17 -7.37 -2.84
C LYS A 154 -5.58 -7.31 -3.43
N GLY A 155 -6.56 -6.82 -2.69
CA GLY A 155 -7.93 -6.59 -3.13
C GLY A 155 -8.02 -5.48 -4.18
N ASN A 156 -7.17 -4.46 -4.06
CA ASN A 156 -6.94 -3.45 -5.09
C ASN A 156 -5.99 -3.92 -6.21
N ALA A 157 -5.29 -5.04 -6.03
CA ALA A 157 -4.44 -5.68 -7.03
C ALA A 157 -5.18 -6.77 -7.84
N THR A 158 -6.50 -6.71 -7.94
CA THR A 158 -7.25 -7.53 -8.92
C THR A 158 -6.95 -7.16 -10.38
N GLU A 159 -6.13 -6.13 -10.64
CA GLU A 159 -5.55 -5.91 -11.97
C GLU A 159 -4.36 -6.85 -12.27
N ASN A 160 -3.79 -7.54 -11.28
CA ASN A 160 -2.78 -8.58 -11.53
C ASN A 160 -3.04 -9.74 -10.57
N GLY A 161 -3.71 -10.77 -11.07
CA GLY A 161 -4.04 -12.01 -10.36
C GLY A 161 -2.84 -12.69 -9.68
N PRO A 162 -3.07 -13.83 -9.01
CA PRO A 162 -2.00 -14.57 -8.34
C PRO A 162 -0.79 -14.69 -9.28
N LYS A 163 0.41 -14.33 -8.80
CA LYS A 163 1.67 -14.52 -9.54
C LYS A 163 1.83 -16.02 -9.80
N MET A 164 1.26 -16.48 -10.89
CA MET A 164 1.43 -17.81 -11.40
C MET A 164 2.83 -17.88 -11.99
N ASN A 165 3.65 -18.76 -11.41
CA ASN A 165 4.95 -19.08 -11.97
C ASN A 165 4.69 -19.92 -13.22
N PHE A 166 4.72 -19.27 -14.38
CA PHE A 166 4.62 -19.95 -15.66
C PHE A 166 6.00 -20.49 -16.06
N PRO A 167 6.06 -21.67 -16.72
CA PRO A 167 7.30 -22.20 -17.26
C PRO A 167 7.83 -21.35 -18.42
N ASP A 168 9.16 -21.26 -18.56
CA ASP A 168 9.88 -20.45 -19.58
C ASP A 168 9.71 -20.94 -21.04
N GLY A 169 8.82 -21.89 -21.28
CA GLY A 169 8.51 -22.44 -22.59
C GLY A 169 7.15 -23.12 -22.65
N TYR A 170 6.71 -23.46 -23.87
CA TYR A 170 5.46 -24.19 -24.05
C TYR A 170 5.55 -25.59 -23.45
N SER A 171 4.63 -25.90 -22.53
CA SER A 171 4.46 -27.20 -21.91
C SER A 171 3.02 -27.65 -22.04
N LYS A 172 2.82 -28.72 -22.82
CA LYS A 172 1.50 -29.34 -23.00
C LYS A 172 0.95 -29.95 -21.69
N ALA A 173 1.83 -30.33 -20.77
CA ALA A 173 1.43 -30.79 -19.43
C ALA A 173 0.87 -29.63 -18.61
N PHE A 174 1.57 -28.49 -18.59
CA PHE A 174 1.15 -27.30 -17.86
C PHE A 174 -0.15 -26.71 -18.42
N GLU A 175 -0.32 -26.69 -19.75
CA GLU A 175 -1.57 -26.25 -20.40
C GLU A 175 -2.78 -27.11 -19.99
N LYS A 176 -2.57 -28.41 -19.74
CA LYS A 176 -3.62 -29.32 -19.24
C LYS A 176 -3.87 -29.18 -17.74
N GLU A 177 -2.89 -28.73 -16.98
CA GLU A 177 -3.00 -28.47 -15.54
C GLU A 177 -3.72 -27.14 -15.25
N CYS A 178 -3.81 -26.23 -16.21
CA CYS A 178 -4.63 -25.02 -16.11
C CYS A 178 -6.12 -25.39 -16.01
N THR A 179 -6.67 -25.31 -14.80
CA THR A 179 -8.06 -25.67 -14.50
C THR A 179 -9.08 -24.59 -14.84
N SER A 180 -8.66 -23.32 -14.90
CA SER A 180 -9.53 -22.18 -15.21
C SER A 180 -9.21 -21.54 -16.57
N PRO A 181 -10.23 -21.07 -17.33
CA PRO A 181 -10.01 -20.31 -18.56
C PRO A 181 -9.12 -19.07 -18.38
N VAL A 182 -9.17 -18.45 -17.19
CA VAL A 182 -8.36 -17.27 -16.85
C VAL A 182 -6.87 -17.63 -16.74
N GLU A 183 -6.57 -18.78 -16.15
CA GLU A 183 -5.20 -19.29 -15.99
C GLU A 183 -4.59 -19.64 -17.34
N LEU A 184 -5.39 -20.28 -18.20
CA LEU A 184 -5.01 -20.65 -19.55
C LEU A 184 -4.69 -19.41 -20.40
N GLN A 185 -5.53 -18.37 -20.32
CA GLN A 185 -5.30 -17.11 -21.03
C GLN A 185 -4.05 -16.39 -20.52
N ALA A 186 -3.82 -16.38 -19.20
CA ALA A 186 -2.62 -15.80 -18.60
C ALA A 186 -1.34 -16.54 -19.03
N TYR A 187 -1.41 -17.88 -19.13
CA TYR A 187 -0.30 -18.69 -19.62
C TYR A 187 0.03 -18.38 -21.09
N TRP A 188 -0.96 -18.26 -21.96
CA TRP A 188 -0.74 -17.89 -23.37
C TRP A 188 -0.15 -16.48 -23.51
N GLN A 189 -0.60 -15.52 -22.71
CA GLN A 189 -0.01 -14.17 -22.69
C GLN A 189 1.44 -14.18 -22.23
N HIS A 190 1.78 -15.03 -21.26
CA HIS A 190 3.16 -15.21 -20.81
C HIS A 190 4.05 -15.79 -21.93
N LEU A 191 3.57 -16.80 -22.65
CA LEU A 191 4.28 -17.39 -23.81
C LEU A 191 4.55 -16.33 -24.90
N HIS A 192 3.56 -15.50 -25.22
CA HIS A 192 3.72 -14.39 -26.17
C HIS A 192 4.78 -13.37 -25.73
N LYS A 193 4.81 -13.01 -24.44
CA LYS A 193 5.86 -12.11 -23.89
C LYS A 193 7.26 -12.69 -24.02
N MET A 194 7.38 -14.02 -24.05
CA MET A 194 8.65 -14.74 -24.25
C MET A 194 8.99 -15.00 -25.72
N GLY A 195 8.22 -14.47 -26.66
CA GLY A 195 8.46 -14.62 -28.10
C GLY A 195 7.96 -15.95 -28.69
N TRP A 196 7.07 -16.65 -28.00
CA TRP A 196 6.40 -17.83 -28.56
C TRP A 196 5.14 -17.42 -29.32
N GLU A 197 4.92 -18.04 -30.47
CA GLU A 197 3.76 -17.82 -31.32
C GLU A 197 3.09 -19.14 -31.70
N ARG A 198 1.77 -19.11 -31.85
CA ARG A 198 1.01 -20.24 -32.39
C ARG A 198 1.13 -20.24 -33.92
N LYS A 199 1.78 -21.25 -34.47
CA LYS A 199 1.82 -21.52 -35.91
C LYS A 199 0.96 -22.74 -36.22
N GLN A 200 0.19 -22.63 -37.31
CA GLN A 200 -0.55 -23.76 -37.84
C GLN A 200 0.33 -24.49 -38.85
N VAL A 201 0.61 -25.78 -38.58
CA VAL A 201 1.32 -26.67 -39.49
C VAL A 201 0.34 -27.76 -39.90
N GLY A 202 -0.28 -27.59 -41.08
CA GLY A 202 -1.36 -28.44 -41.55
C GLY A 202 -2.61 -28.34 -40.68
N MET A 203 -3.06 -29.47 -40.11
CA MET A 203 -4.21 -29.53 -39.20
C MET A 203 -3.83 -29.34 -37.71
N ILE A 204 -2.55 -29.14 -37.40
CA ILE A 204 -2.06 -29.06 -36.02
C ILE A 204 -1.62 -27.63 -35.71
N THR A 205 -2.09 -27.09 -34.58
CA THR A 205 -1.57 -25.84 -34.01
C THR A 205 -0.43 -26.16 -33.05
N CYS A 206 0.76 -25.60 -33.29
CA CYS A 206 1.93 -25.77 -32.44
C CYS A 206 2.48 -24.41 -32.01
N TRP A 207 3.10 -24.36 -30.83
CA TRP A 207 3.84 -23.19 -30.37
C TRP A 207 5.28 -23.24 -30.89
N VAL A 208 5.73 -22.17 -31.54
CA VAL A 208 7.07 -22.03 -32.09
C VAL A 208 7.68 -20.76 -31.49
N LYS A 209 8.91 -20.86 -30.99
CA LYS A 209 9.66 -19.69 -30.52
C LYS A 209 10.27 -18.98 -31.73
N ASN A 210 9.99 -17.69 -31.87
CA ASN A 210 10.65 -16.85 -32.86
C ASN A 210 12.05 -16.42 -32.39
#